data_AF-A0A660YB38-F1
#
_entry.id   AF-A0A660YB38-F1
#
_cell.length_a   1.000
_cell.length_b   1.000
_cell.length_c   1.000
_cell.angle_alpha   90.00
_cell.angle_beta   90.00
_cell.angle_gamma   90.00
#
_symmetry.space_group_name_H-M   'P 1'
#
loop_
_entity.id
_entity.type
_entity.pdbx_description
1 polymer ?
#
loop_
_entity_poly.entity_id
_entity_poly.type
_entity_poly.pdbx_seq_one_letter_code
_entity_poly.pdbx_strand_id
1 'polypeptide(L)'
;NGARLHQKVFEPRFLYWADRLGYLVWGEFGSWGLDVRRPEALGRFTTEWMEVLGRDYNHPSLVGWCPFNETGPGRGQNPETLRTVYRLTKMFDATRPVIDTSGYTHVATDVYDAHDYDQNPETFAERHRPFAEGKPPFRNYPDNDAPYLGQPYFISEYGGIWWKPGQRETDSAWGYGGREGRPKNEEEFLNRYRGLTEVLLRHPRMCGFCYTQLYDVEQEVNGLYTYDRQAKFDPEKIRAVNSQRAAIEENKEAESGL
;
A
#
# COMPACT_ATOMS: atom_id res chain seq x y z
N ASN A 1 -4.32 7.74 9.11
CA ASN A 1 -5.17 8.91 8.78
C ASN A 1 -5.70 8.85 7.33
N GLY A 2 -5.67 7.69 6.67
CA GLY A 2 -6.16 7.50 5.32
C GLY A 2 -6.18 6.03 4.93
N ALA A 3 -6.60 5.73 3.70
CA ALA A 3 -6.61 4.39 3.14
C ALA A 3 -6.13 4.35 1.69
N ARG A 4 -5.46 3.26 1.32
CA ARG A 4 -5.26 2.89 -0.08
C ARG A 4 -6.47 2.08 -0.53
N LEU A 5 -7.15 2.50 -1.59
CA LEU A 5 -8.37 1.88 -2.08
C LEU A 5 -8.06 0.64 -2.93
N HIS A 6 -7.46 -0.36 -2.28
CA HIS A 6 -6.75 -1.46 -2.92
C HIS A 6 -7.56 -2.16 -4.01
N GLN A 7 -6.98 -2.22 -5.22
CA GLN A 7 -7.47 -3.05 -6.35
C GLN A 7 -8.95 -2.83 -6.73
N LYS A 8 -9.51 -1.65 -6.45
CA LYS A 8 -10.92 -1.36 -6.70
C LYS A 8 -11.19 0.13 -6.88
N VAL A 9 -12.06 0.44 -7.84
CA VAL A 9 -12.71 1.76 -7.95
C VAL A 9 -13.88 1.81 -6.97
N PHE A 10 -13.79 2.67 -5.94
CA PHE A 10 -14.88 2.84 -4.97
C PHE A 10 -16.01 3.70 -5.54
N GLU A 11 -17.20 3.56 -4.98
CA GLU A 11 -18.34 4.39 -5.34
C GLU A 11 -18.11 5.86 -4.94
N PRO A 12 -18.64 6.84 -5.71
CA PRO A 12 -18.50 8.27 -5.39
C PRO A 12 -19.00 8.65 -3.99
N ARG A 13 -19.92 7.85 -3.42
CA ARG A 13 -20.42 8.06 -2.05
C ARG A 13 -19.33 7.87 -1.00
N PHE A 14 -18.40 6.92 -1.21
CA PHE A 14 -17.27 6.73 -0.32
C PHE A 14 -16.37 7.97 -0.34
N LEU A 15 -16.02 8.44 -1.54
CA LEU A 15 -15.18 9.63 -1.73
C LEU A 15 -15.84 10.89 -1.18
N TYR A 16 -17.16 11.06 -1.36
CA TYR A 16 -17.92 12.13 -0.72
C TYR A 16 -17.72 12.14 0.79
N TRP A 17 -17.83 10.99 1.47
CA TRP A 17 -17.64 10.94 2.92
C TRP A 17 -16.18 11.15 3.31
N ALA A 18 -15.23 10.65 2.52
CA ALA A 18 -13.81 10.91 2.73
C ALA A 18 -13.51 12.42 2.67
N ASP A 19 -14.07 13.15 1.72
CA ASP A 19 -13.96 14.61 1.63
C ASP A 19 -14.54 15.31 2.87
N ARG A 20 -15.76 14.90 3.27
CA ARG A 20 -16.50 15.53 4.38
C ARG A 20 -15.83 15.31 5.73
N LEU A 21 -15.15 14.18 5.91
CA LEU A 21 -14.53 13.76 7.17
C LEU A 21 -13.02 14.04 7.21
N GLY A 22 -12.42 14.49 6.10
CA GLY A 22 -10.97 14.73 6.02
C GLY A 22 -10.15 13.44 6.07
N TYR A 23 -10.58 12.41 5.35
CA TYR A 23 -9.91 11.11 5.31
C TYR A 23 -9.14 10.92 4.01
N LEU A 24 -7.81 10.84 4.06
CA LEU A 24 -7.00 10.76 2.85
C LEU A 24 -7.19 9.42 2.15
N VAL A 25 -7.30 9.43 0.82
CA VAL A 25 -7.45 8.21 0.03
C VAL A 25 -6.48 8.20 -1.15
N TRP A 26 -5.92 7.02 -1.42
CA TRP A 26 -5.19 6.77 -2.67
C TRP A 26 -6.11 6.05 -3.64
N GLY A 27 -6.38 6.65 -4.80
CA GLY A 27 -7.28 6.11 -5.81
C GLY A 27 -6.61 5.02 -6.63
N GLU A 28 -7.25 3.86 -6.76
CA GLU A 28 -6.70 2.73 -7.51
C GLU A 28 -7.67 2.17 -8.55
N PHE A 29 -7.12 1.28 -9.38
CA PHE A 29 -7.87 0.45 -10.30
C PHE A 29 -7.71 -1.04 -10.00
N GLY A 30 -8.72 -1.83 -10.39
CA GLY A 30 -8.64 -3.30 -10.32
C GLY A 30 -7.83 -3.84 -11.49
N SER A 31 -6.54 -4.11 -11.26
CA SER A 31 -5.60 -4.64 -12.26
C SER A 31 -5.24 -6.12 -12.04
N TRP A 32 -5.68 -6.73 -10.93
CA TRP A 32 -5.31 -8.11 -10.62
C TRP A 32 -5.86 -9.09 -11.65
N GLY A 33 -4.97 -9.90 -12.23
CA GLY A 33 -5.32 -10.86 -13.29
C GLY A 33 -5.51 -10.23 -14.68
N LEU A 34 -5.33 -8.92 -14.83
CA LEU A 34 -5.35 -8.25 -16.11
C LEU A 34 -4.09 -8.58 -16.93
N ASP A 35 -4.28 -9.11 -18.15
CA ASP A 35 -3.19 -9.29 -19.10
C ASP A 35 -3.08 -8.06 -20.03
N VAL A 36 -2.23 -7.11 -19.64
CA VAL A 36 -2.00 -5.86 -20.39
C VAL A 36 -1.30 -6.04 -21.74
N ARG A 37 -0.87 -7.26 -22.08
CA ARG A 37 -0.30 -7.58 -23.40
C ARG A 37 -1.39 -7.75 -24.46
N ARG A 38 -2.63 -7.99 -24.04
CA ARG A 38 -3.79 -8.14 -24.92
C ARG A 38 -4.33 -6.75 -25.30
N PRO A 39 -4.28 -6.33 -26.58
CA PRO A 39 -4.69 -4.99 -26.99
C PRO A 39 -6.13 -4.63 -26.58
N GLU A 40 -7.05 -5.60 -26.63
CA GLU A 40 -8.42 -5.42 -26.19
C GLU A 40 -8.56 -5.21 -24.68
N ALA A 41 -7.70 -5.83 -23.88
CA ALA A 41 -7.66 -5.65 -22.44
C ALA A 41 -7.09 -4.27 -22.09
N LEU A 42 -6.00 -3.88 -22.74
CA LEU A 42 -5.39 -2.56 -22.55
C LEU A 42 -6.33 -1.43 -23.00
N GLY A 43 -7.05 -1.59 -24.12
CA GLY A 43 -8.02 -0.61 -24.60
C GLY A 43 -9.17 -0.38 -23.62
N ARG A 44 -9.73 -1.47 -23.06
CA ARG A 44 -10.78 -1.38 -22.03
C ARG A 44 -10.27 -0.76 -20.74
N PHE A 45 -9.15 -1.27 -20.23
CA PHE A 45 -8.51 -0.74 -19.04
C PHE A 45 -8.23 0.77 -19.16
N THR A 46 -7.65 1.21 -20.28
CA THR A 46 -7.32 2.63 -20.45
C THR A 46 -8.57 3.49 -20.55
N THR A 47 -9.63 3.00 -21.21
CA THR A 47 -10.92 3.72 -21.30
C THR A 47 -11.53 3.87 -19.91
N GLU A 48 -11.67 2.77 -19.17
CA GLU A 48 -12.25 2.78 -17.82
C GLU A 48 -11.40 3.57 -16.84
N TRP A 49 -10.06 3.50 -16.93
CA TRP A 49 -9.16 4.31 -16.12
C TRP A 49 -9.36 5.81 -16.37
N MET A 50 -9.49 6.24 -17.62
CA MET A 50 -9.77 7.64 -17.96
C MET A 50 -11.15 8.08 -17.44
N GLU A 51 -12.15 7.20 -17.46
CA GLU A 51 -13.45 7.48 -16.85
C GLU A 51 -13.34 7.67 -15.33
N VAL A 52 -12.54 6.84 -14.64
CA VAL A 52 -12.28 6.98 -13.20
C VAL A 52 -11.63 8.33 -12.90
N LEU A 53 -10.56 8.68 -13.63
CA LEU A 53 -9.89 9.97 -13.47
C LEU A 53 -10.87 11.14 -13.66
N GLY A 54 -11.70 11.10 -14.70
CA GLY A 54 -12.69 12.16 -14.96
C GLY A 54 -13.81 12.24 -13.92
N ARG A 55 -14.29 11.10 -13.43
CA ARG A 55 -15.34 11.03 -12.40
C ARG A 55 -14.84 11.57 -11.07
N ASP A 56 -13.61 11.22 -10.69
CA ASP A 56 -13.13 11.39 -9.31
C ASP A 56 -12.20 12.61 -9.12
N TYR A 57 -11.85 13.32 -10.20
CA TYR A 57 -10.90 14.44 -10.22
C TYR A 57 -11.08 15.48 -9.11
N ASN A 58 -12.33 15.83 -8.79
CA ASN A 58 -12.67 16.92 -7.88
C ASN A 58 -12.73 16.51 -6.40
N HIS A 59 -12.41 15.26 -6.04
CA HIS A 59 -12.38 14.83 -4.65
C HIS A 59 -11.07 15.27 -3.96
N PRO A 60 -11.10 16.25 -3.03
CA PRO A 60 -9.90 16.67 -2.31
C PRO A 60 -9.34 15.58 -1.39
N SER A 61 -10.14 14.60 -0.95
CA SER A 61 -9.66 13.48 -0.15
C SER A 61 -8.70 12.59 -0.93
N LEU A 62 -8.84 12.55 -2.26
CA LEU A 62 -8.01 11.74 -3.12
C LEU A 62 -6.67 12.45 -3.33
N VAL A 63 -5.58 11.81 -2.90
CA VAL A 63 -4.24 12.45 -2.86
C VAL A 63 -3.24 11.84 -3.83
N GLY A 64 -3.63 10.81 -4.56
CA GLY A 64 -2.76 10.15 -5.55
C GLY A 64 -3.50 9.08 -6.33
N TRP A 65 -2.86 8.63 -7.41
CA TRP A 65 -3.40 7.64 -8.35
C TRP A 65 -2.50 6.41 -8.46
N CYS A 66 -3.09 5.21 -8.52
CA CYS A 66 -2.41 3.95 -8.77
C CYS A 66 -3.17 3.10 -9.80
N PRO A 67 -2.79 3.15 -11.10
CA PRO A 67 -3.48 2.40 -12.14
C PRO A 67 -3.22 0.89 -12.07
N PHE A 68 -2.04 0.48 -11.57
CA PHE A 68 -1.67 -0.93 -11.47
C PHE A 68 -1.18 -1.28 -10.07
N ASN A 69 -1.27 -2.55 -9.72
CA ASN A 69 -0.65 -3.08 -8.52
C ASN A 69 -0.07 -4.46 -8.78
N GLU A 70 1.08 -4.74 -8.16
CA GLU A 70 1.86 -5.97 -8.30
C GLU A 70 2.12 -6.40 -9.76
N THR A 71 2.31 -5.43 -10.65
CA THR A 71 2.67 -5.69 -12.04
C THR A 71 4.19 -5.74 -12.18
N GLY A 72 4.70 -6.89 -12.64
CA GLY A 72 6.13 -7.19 -12.70
C GLY A 72 6.48 -8.14 -13.86
N PRO A 73 7.78 -8.46 -14.06
CA PRO A 73 8.27 -9.32 -15.15
C PRO A 73 7.52 -10.67 -15.27
N GLY A 74 7.17 -11.28 -14.14
CA GLY A 74 6.45 -12.56 -14.09
C GLY A 74 4.99 -12.50 -14.57
N ARG A 75 4.42 -11.30 -14.71
CA ARG A 75 3.03 -11.09 -15.19
C ARG A 75 2.95 -10.56 -16.62
N GLY A 76 4.06 -10.61 -17.36
CA GLY A 76 4.09 -10.13 -18.74
C GLY A 76 4.05 -8.60 -18.85
N GLN A 77 4.58 -7.91 -17.83
CA GLN A 77 4.73 -6.46 -17.84
C GLN A 77 5.42 -5.99 -19.13
N ASN A 78 4.80 -5.02 -19.78
CA ASN A 78 5.45 -4.19 -20.80
C ASN A 78 5.75 -2.83 -20.16
N PRO A 79 7.04 -2.47 -19.96
CA PRO A 79 7.40 -1.18 -19.37
C PRO A 79 6.79 0.02 -20.09
N GLU A 80 6.68 -0.04 -21.42
CA GLU A 80 6.09 1.06 -22.18
C GLU A 80 4.58 1.19 -21.99
N THR A 81 3.88 0.10 -21.65
CA THR A 81 2.46 0.17 -21.25
C THR A 81 2.31 0.95 -19.94
N LEU A 82 3.09 0.60 -18.91
CA LEU A 82 3.05 1.31 -17.63
C LEU A 82 3.46 2.78 -17.80
N ARG A 83 4.53 3.04 -18.56
CA ARG A 83 5.00 4.40 -18.86
C ARG A 83 3.94 5.21 -19.60
N THR A 84 3.21 4.60 -20.54
CA THR A 84 2.13 5.25 -21.29
C THR A 84 0.98 5.61 -20.36
N VAL A 85 0.52 4.67 -19.52
CA VAL A 85 -0.57 4.93 -18.58
C VAL A 85 -0.18 5.94 -17.51
N TYR A 86 1.05 5.91 -17.00
CA TYR A 86 1.59 6.95 -16.13
C TYR A 86 1.50 8.33 -16.80
N ARG A 87 2.01 8.46 -18.03
CA ARG A 87 1.96 9.73 -18.79
C ARG A 87 0.53 10.18 -19.05
N LEU A 88 -0.37 9.27 -19.43
CA LEU A 88 -1.79 9.58 -19.62
C LEU A 88 -2.41 10.12 -18.32
N THR A 89 -2.11 9.48 -17.19
CA THR A 89 -2.59 9.91 -15.87
C THR A 89 -2.06 11.31 -15.53
N LYS A 90 -0.76 11.56 -15.73
CA LYS A 90 -0.15 12.89 -15.48
C LYS A 90 -0.66 13.98 -16.42
N MET A 91 -0.97 13.65 -17.67
CA MET A 91 -1.56 14.60 -18.61
C MET A 91 -3.00 14.96 -18.24
N PHE A 92 -3.75 14.02 -17.67
CA PHE A 92 -5.11 14.26 -17.22
C PHE A 92 -5.14 15.01 -15.87
N ASP A 93 -4.34 14.56 -14.91
CA ASP A 93 -4.21 15.16 -13.58
C ASP A 93 -2.74 15.47 -13.27
N ALA A 94 -2.35 16.72 -13.53
CA ALA A 94 -1.03 17.22 -13.21
C ALA A 94 -0.86 17.58 -11.72
N THR A 95 -1.93 17.58 -10.93
CA THR A 95 -1.93 18.07 -9.54
C THR A 95 -1.55 16.99 -8.53
N ARG A 96 -1.84 15.72 -8.85
CA ARG A 96 -1.63 14.59 -7.94
C ARG A 96 -0.43 13.72 -8.33
N PRO A 97 0.29 13.14 -7.34
CA PRO A 97 1.31 12.12 -7.60
C PRO A 97 0.69 10.83 -8.13
N VAL A 98 1.49 10.10 -8.91
CA VAL A 98 1.15 8.77 -9.43
C VAL A 98 2.16 7.74 -8.95
N ILE A 99 1.63 6.62 -8.45
CA ILE A 99 2.36 5.35 -8.33
C ILE A 99 1.98 4.55 -9.57
N ASP A 100 2.92 4.17 -10.44
CA ASP A 100 2.56 3.46 -11.68
C ASP A 100 2.08 2.03 -11.44
N THR A 101 2.85 1.27 -10.67
CA THR A 101 2.48 -0.05 -10.17
C THR A 101 2.91 -0.19 -8.72
N SER A 102 1.95 -0.28 -7.79
CA SER A 102 2.27 -0.50 -6.37
C SER A 102 3.04 -1.80 -6.17
N GLY A 103 4.12 -1.72 -5.40
CA GLY A 103 4.83 -2.84 -4.81
C GLY A 103 5.88 -3.52 -5.67
N TYR A 104 5.68 -3.67 -6.99
CA TYR A 104 6.50 -4.60 -7.80
C TYR A 104 7.60 -3.92 -8.62
N THR A 105 7.37 -3.59 -9.88
CA THR A 105 8.43 -3.15 -10.79
C THR A 105 8.08 -1.81 -11.40
N HIS A 106 8.50 -0.73 -10.74
CA HIS A 106 8.30 0.63 -11.21
C HIS A 106 9.05 0.89 -12.52
N VAL A 107 8.47 1.75 -13.35
CA VAL A 107 8.98 2.15 -14.66
C VAL A 107 9.02 3.68 -14.81
N ALA A 108 8.01 4.35 -14.29
CA ALA A 108 7.91 5.81 -14.20
C ALA A 108 6.95 6.14 -13.06
N THR A 109 7.44 6.76 -11.98
CA THR A 109 6.61 7.01 -10.80
C THR A 109 7.02 8.30 -10.09
N ASP A 110 6.04 9.01 -9.53
CA ASP A 110 6.28 10.20 -8.69
C ASP A 110 6.58 9.82 -7.25
N VAL A 111 5.99 8.72 -6.78
CA VAL A 111 6.18 8.14 -5.44
C VAL A 111 6.62 6.71 -5.60
N TYR A 112 7.70 6.34 -4.93
CA TYR A 112 8.26 5.01 -4.99
C TYR A 112 7.68 4.19 -3.83
N ASP A 113 7.29 2.94 -4.05
CA ASP A 113 6.82 2.09 -2.96
C ASP A 113 7.36 0.66 -3.06
N ALA A 114 6.98 -0.15 -2.08
CA ALA A 114 7.33 -1.56 -2.01
C ALA A 114 6.29 -2.28 -1.15
N HIS A 115 6.15 -3.59 -1.38
CA HIS A 115 5.35 -4.48 -0.51
C HIS A 115 6.31 -5.33 0.31
N ASP A 116 6.14 -5.36 1.63
CA ASP A 116 6.97 -6.16 2.52
C ASP A 116 6.15 -6.88 3.58
N TYR A 117 6.04 -8.19 3.39
CA TYR A 117 5.23 -9.08 4.22
C TYR A 117 6.05 -9.92 5.20
N ASP A 118 7.32 -9.56 5.43
CA ASP A 118 8.10 -10.18 6.49
C ASP A 118 7.44 -9.93 7.86
N GLN A 119 7.24 -11.02 8.58
CA GLN A 119 6.53 -11.04 9.86
C GLN A 119 7.44 -10.84 11.06
N ASN A 120 8.76 -10.88 10.87
CA ASN A 120 9.71 -10.71 11.94
C ASN A 120 10.20 -9.24 11.98
N PRO A 121 9.90 -8.47 13.05
CA PRO A 121 10.33 -7.09 13.18
C PRO A 121 11.84 -6.87 13.06
N GLU A 122 12.67 -7.84 13.47
CA GLU A 122 14.13 -7.72 13.41
C GLU A 122 14.63 -7.75 11.97
N THR A 123 14.26 -8.76 11.19
CA THR A 123 14.67 -8.88 9.78
C THR A 123 14.00 -7.83 8.91
N PHE A 124 12.78 -7.41 9.25
CA PHE A 124 12.11 -6.26 8.64
C PHE A 124 12.89 -4.96 8.88
N ALA A 125 13.35 -4.70 10.10
CA ALA A 125 14.23 -3.57 10.41
C ALA A 125 15.55 -3.62 9.64
N GLU A 126 16.20 -4.78 9.60
CA GLU A 126 17.46 -4.95 8.88
C GLU A 126 17.32 -4.69 7.38
N ARG A 127 16.19 -5.08 6.78
CA ARG A 127 15.90 -4.86 5.36
C ARG A 127 15.73 -3.37 5.01
N HIS A 128 15.13 -2.59 5.90
CA HIS A 128 14.90 -1.16 5.68
C HIS A 128 16.06 -0.27 6.14
N ARG A 129 16.92 -0.73 7.06
CA ARG A 129 18.08 0.01 7.58
C ARG A 129 18.98 0.67 6.51
N PRO A 130 19.33 0.02 5.39
CA PRO A 130 20.15 0.65 4.35
C PRO A 130 19.61 2.00 3.87
N PHE A 131 18.29 2.16 3.81
CA PHE A 131 17.68 3.40 3.34
C PHE A 131 17.94 4.56 4.31
N ALA A 132 17.86 4.32 5.62
CA ALA A 132 18.23 5.29 6.65
C ALA A 132 19.71 5.71 6.55
N GLU A 133 20.60 4.82 6.09
CA GLU A 133 22.03 5.07 5.89
C GLU A 133 22.36 5.79 4.57
N GLY A 134 21.36 6.26 3.81
CA GLY A 134 21.58 6.96 2.55
C GLY A 134 21.66 6.06 1.31
N LYS A 135 21.57 4.73 1.45
CA LYS A 135 21.55 3.78 0.32
C LYS A 135 20.17 3.77 -0.35
N PRO A 136 20.02 3.18 -1.56
CA PRO A 136 18.71 2.98 -2.16
C PRO A 136 17.75 2.20 -1.24
N PRO A 137 16.43 2.49 -1.29
CA PRO A 137 15.45 1.78 -0.48
C PRO A 137 15.31 0.30 -0.89
N PHE A 138 14.64 -0.47 -0.02
CA PHE A 138 14.19 -1.80 -0.38
C PHE A 138 13.27 -1.74 -1.61
N ARG A 139 13.44 -2.72 -2.51
CA ARG A 139 12.71 -2.86 -3.76
C ARG A 139 12.41 -4.33 -3.97
N ASN A 140 11.20 -4.67 -4.38
CA ASN A 140 10.79 -6.05 -4.60
C ASN A 140 11.55 -6.68 -5.79
N TYR A 141 11.83 -5.90 -6.83
CA TYR A 141 12.55 -6.36 -8.04
C TYR A 141 13.62 -5.35 -8.49
N PRO A 142 14.71 -5.16 -7.70
CA PRO A 142 15.66 -4.06 -7.90
C PRO A 142 16.36 -4.06 -9.25
N ASP A 143 16.51 -5.23 -9.89
CA ASP A 143 17.15 -5.39 -11.20
C ASP A 143 16.24 -5.01 -12.38
N ASN A 144 14.93 -4.95 -12.16
CA ASN A 144 13.92 -4.61 -13.17
C ASN A 144 13.32 -3.23 -12.94
N ASP A 145 13.41 -2.75 -11.70
CA ASP A 145 12.93 -1.46 -11.25
C ASP A 145 13.65 -0.29 -11.93
N ALA A 146 12.89 0.76 -12.22
CA ALA A 146 13.47 2.07 -12.50
C ALA A 146 14.38 2.50 -11.34
N PRO A 147 15.48 3.24 -11.61
CA PRO A 147 16.31 3.77 -10.55
C PRO A 147 15.50 4.62 -9.58
N TYR A 148 15.77 4.46 -8.27
CA TYR A 148 15.32 5.41 -7.27
C TYR A 148 16.14 6.69 -7.39
N LEU A 149 15.46 7.82 -7.62
CA LEU A 149 16.04 9.13 -7.88
C LEU A 149 15.77 10.14 -6.76
N GLY A 150 15.37 9.66 -5.57
CA GLY A 150 15.05 10.54 -4.43
C GLY A 150 13.55 10.86 -4.29
N GLN A 151 12.67 10.12 -4.97
CA GLN A 151 11.22 10.24 -4.77
C GLN A 151 10.82 10.00 -3.30
N PRO A 152 9.67 10.51 -2.83
CA PRO A 152 9.06 10.01 -1.61
C PRO A 152 8.93 8.49 -1.65
N TYR A 153 9.23 7.82 -0.54
CA TYR A 153 9.21 6.36 -0.44
C TYR A 153 8.41 5.88 0.76
N PHE A 154 7.57 4.86 0.57
CA PHE A 154 6.85 4.22 1.65
C PHE A 154 6.56 2.73 1.38
N ILE A 155 6.21 1.99 2.43
CA ILE A 155 5.76 0.59 2.30
C ILE A 155 4.23 0.60 2.18
N SER A 156 3.74 0.41 0.95
CA SER A 156 2.32 0.53 0.61
C SER A 156 1.50 -0.72 0.89
N GLU A 157 2.17 -1.83 1.23
CA GLU A 157 1.58 -3.01 1.85
C GLU A 157 2.58 -3.66 2.80
N TYR A 158 2.17 -3.87 4.05
CA TYR A 158 2.93 -4.64 5.02
C TYR A 158 2.00 -5.33 6.02
N GLY A 159 2.58 -6.21 6.84
CA GLY A 159 1.84 -6.91 7.86
C GLY A 159 1.06 -8.05 7.22
N GLY A 160 -0.26 -7.92 7.02
CA GLY A 160 -1.03 -9.03 6.48
C GLY A 160 -1.10 -10.21 7.45
N ILE A 161 -0.96 -9.94 8.75
CA ILE A 161 -0.75 -10.96 9.78
C ILE A 161 -1.96 -11.90 9.83
N TRP A 162 -1.75 -13.18 9.57
CA TRP A 162 -2.82 -14.18 9.62
C TRP A 162 -3.40 -14.31 11.03
N TRP A 163 -4.67 -13.93 11.20
CA TRP A 163 -5.38 -14.03 12.48
C TRP A 163 -6.82 -14.51 12.35
N LYS A 164 -7.03 -15.80 12.63
CA LYS A 164 -8.35 -16.44 12.75
C LYS A 164 -8.35 -17.51 13.84
N PRO A 165 -8.47 -17.13 15.12
CA PRO A 165 -8.61 -18.08 16.22
C PRO A 165 -9.80 -19.00 15.98
N GLY A 166 -9.65 -20.30 16.28
CA GLY A 166 -10.70 -21.30 16.07
C GLY A 166 -10.91 -21.75 14.62
N GLN A 167 -10.08 -21.31 13.67
CA GLN A 167 -10.09 -21.82 12.31
C GLN A 167 -9.83 -23.34 12.27
N ARG A 168 -10.60 -24.08 11.48
CA ARG A 168 -10.35 -25.50 11.22
C ARG A 168 -9.31 -25.65 10.12
N GLU A 169 -8.56 -26.74 10.14
CA GLU A 169 -7.53 -26.99 9.11
C GLU A 169 -8.09 -27.11 7.68
N THR A 170 -9.36 -27.50 7.55
CA THR A 170 -10.06 -27.61 6.27
C THR A 170 -10.57 -26.29 5.73
N ASP A 171 -10.50 -25.21 6.52
CA ASP A 171 -10.93 -23.90 6.05
C ASP A 171 -9.86 -23.33 5.11
N SER A 172 -10.26 -22.87 3.92
CA SER A 172 -9.38 -22.31 2.89
C SER A 172 -8.75 -20.95 3.25
N ALA A 173 -8.79 -20.54 4.52
CA ALA A 173 -8.37 -19.21 4.94
C ALA A 173 -6.85 -19.10 5.04
N TRP A 174 -6.31 -17.92 4.73
CA TRP A 174 -4.88 -17.63 4.76
C TRP A 174 -4.58 -16.19 5.17
N GLY A 175 -3.32 -15.93 5.46
CA GLY A 175 -2.71 -14.61 5.62
C GLY A 175 -1.19 -14.74 5.50
N TYR A 176 -0.48 -13.63 5.61
CA TYR A 176 0.98 -13.59 5.48
C TYR A 176 1.67 -14.15 6.73
N GLY A 177 2.92 -14.61 6.57
CA GLY A 177 3.65 -15.40 7.57
C GLY A 177 3.46 -16.91 7.51
N GLY A 178 2.49 -17.36 6.72
CA GLY A 178 2.18 -18.78 6.60
C GLY A 178 1.62 -19.39 7.89
N ARG A 179 1.29 -20.69 7.81
CA ARG A 179 0.60 -21.41 8.89
C ARG A 179 1.44 -21.53 10.16
N GLU A 180 2.75 -21.67 10.03
CA GLU A 180 3.70 -21.80 11.14
C GLU A 180 3.98 -20.45 11.81
N GLY A 181 3.90 -19.35 11.06
CA GLY A 181 4.12 -18.00 11.56
C GLY A 181 2.90 -17.37 12.24
N ARG A 182 1.76 -18.07 12.35
CA ARG A 182 0.54 -17.50 12.96
C ARG A 182 0.78 -17.14 14.43
N PRO A 183 0.36 -15.93 14.88
CA PRO A 183 0.40 -15.59 16.29
C PRO A 183 -0.40 -16.59 17.13
N LYS A 184 0.14 -16.98 18.29
CA LYS A 184 -0.49 -17.96 19.19
C LYS A 184 -1.63 -17.36 20.00
N ASN A 185 -1.59 -16.05 20.21
CA ASN A 185 -2.56 -15.30 21.00
C ASN A 185 -2.59 -13.82 20.56
N GLU A 186 -3.53 -13.06 21.14
CA GLU A 186 -3.77 -11.65 20.79
C GLU A 186 -2.53 -10.79 21.08
N GLU A 187 -1.84 -11.08 22.18
CA GLU A 187 -0.63 -10.35 22.59
C GLU A 187 0.49 -10.50 21.56
N GLU A 188 0.74 -11.71 21.06
CA GLU A 188 1.74 -11.95 20.02
C GLU A 188 1.39 -11.21 18.71
N PHE A 189 0.11 -11.17 18.33
CA PHE A 189 -0.33 -10.39 17.18
C PHE A 189 -0.03 -8.90 17.37
N LEU A 190 -0.43 -8.34 18.52
CA LEU A 190 -0.29 -6.92 18.81
C LEU A 190 1.18 -6.52 18.93
N ASN A 191 2.03 -7.36 19.52
CA ASN A 191 3.47 -7.13 19.59
C ASN A 191 4.11 -7.15 18.19
N ARG A 192 3.68 -8.06 17.32
CA ARG A 192 4.15 -8.11 15.93
C ARG A 192 3.69 -6.89 15.13
N TYR A 193 2.39 -6.55 15.20
CA TYR A 193 1.82 -5.37 14.56
C TYR A 193 2.57 -4.10 14.98
N ARG A 194 2.79 -3.95 16.30
CA ARG A 194 3.57 -2.85 16.87
C ARG A 194 5.00 -2.84 16.33
N GLY A 195 5.71 -3.98 16.41
CA GLY A 195 7.10 -4.08 15.97
C GLY A 195 7.29 -3.69 14.52
N LEU A 196 6.47 -4.24 13.60
CA LEU A 196 6.51 -3.91 12.18
C LEU A 196 6.18 -2.43 11.92
N THR A 197 5.12 -1.91 12.55
CA THR A 197 4.69 -0.52 12.34
C THR A 197 5.69 0.48 12.92
N GLU A 198 6.29 0.18 14.08
CA GLU A 198 7.31 1.04 14.70
C GLU A 198 8.61 1.10 13.90
N VAL A 199 8.99 0.03 13.17
CA VAL A 199 10.11 0.09 12.22
C VAL A 199 9.86 1.17 11.17
N LEU A 200 8.65 1.23 10.60
CA LEU A 200 8.29 2.21 9.58
C LEU A 200 8.14 3.62 10.16
N LEU A 201 7.46 3.75 11.30
CA LEU A 201 7.26 5.03 12.00
C LEU A 201 8.59 5.68 12.42
N ARG A 202 9.55 4.89 12.93
CA ARG A 202 10.84 5.38 13.40
C ARG A 202 11.87 5.52 12.27
N HIS A 203 11.50 5.21 11.03
CA HIS A 203 12.39 5.35 9.89
C HIS A 203 12.43 6.82 9.40
N PRO A 204 13.59 7.49 9.41
CA PRO A 204 13.68 8.95 9.20
C PRO A 204 13.37 9.40 7.76
N ARG A 205 13.31 8.46 6.81
CA ARG A 205 13.07 8.71 5.38
C ARG A 205 11.81 8.04 4.83
N MET A 206 11.00 7.41 5.68
CA MET A 206 9.76 6.74 5.27
C MET A 206 8.61 7.75 5.36
N CYS A 207 7.94 8.05 4.25
CA CYS A 207 6.89 9.09 4.23
C CYS A 207 5.49 8.58 4.56
N GLY A 208 5.32 7.27 4.78
CA GLY A 208 4.05 6.66 5.13
C GLY A 208 4.15 5.14 5.28
N PHE A 209 3.00 4.50 5.43
CA PHE A 209 2.83 3.05 5.37
C PHE A 209 1.35 2.71 5.20
N CYS A 210 1.03 1.52 4.68
CA CYS A 210 -0.34 1.02 4.60
C CYS A 210 -0.41 -0.45 5.00
N TYR A 211 -1.13 -0.73 6.09
CA TYR A 211 -1.27 -2.09 6.64
C TYR A 211 -2.30 -2.88 5.83
N THR A 212 -1.91 -4.09 5.43
CA THR A 212 -2.84 -5.08 4.86
C THR A 212 -3.42 -5.90 6.01
N GLN A 213 -4.71 -5.85 6.32
CA GLN A 213 -5.76 -4.98 5.79
C GLN A 213 -6.79 -4.65 6.88
N LEU A 214 -7.78 -3.80 6.57
CA LEU A 214 -8.78 -3.36 7.53
C LEU A 214 -9.80 -4.47 7.87
N TYR A 215 -10.31 -5.17 6.86
CA TYR A 215 -11.32 -6.23 7.01
C TYR A 215 -10.80 -7.55 6.45
N ASP A 216 -11.28 -8.67 6.97
CA ASP A 216 -11.15 -9.93 6.24
C ASP A 216 -11.87 -9.85 4.90
N VAL A 217 -11.25 -10.41 3.86
CA VAL A 217 -11.81 -10.50 2.52
C VAL A 217 -11.81 -11.97 2.09
N GLU A 218 -12.99 -12.58 2.15
CA GLU A 218 -13.22 -13.99 1.82
C GLU A 218 -12.26 -14.93 2.58
N GLN A 219 -11.34 -15.61 1.87
CA GLN A 219 -10.33 -16.48 2.45
C GLN A 219 -9.17 -15.72 3.11
N GLU A 220 -8.93 -14.46 2.77
CA GLU A 220 -7.83 -13.69 3.34
C GLU A 220 -8.27 -13.11 4.69
N VAL A 221 -7.76 -13.69 5.78
CA VAL A 221 -8.26 -13.48 7.14
C VAL A 221 -7.26 -12.75 8.03
N ASN A 222 -6.58 -11.78 7.44
CA ASN A 222 -5.59 -10.90 8.06
C ASN A 222 -6.13 -9.48 8.36
N GLY A 223 -7.45 -9.30 8.31
CA GLY A 223 -8.11 -8.06 8.69
C GLY A 223 -7.99 -7.77 10.18
N LEU A 224 -7.91 -6.49 10.53
CA LEU A 224 -8.10 -6.00 11.92
C LEU A 224 -9.56 -6.13 12.39
N TYR A 225 -10.47 -6.22 11.44
CA TYR A 225 -11.89 -6.51 11.61
C TYR A 225 -12.27 -7.78 10.84
N THR A 226 -13.30 -8.46 11.28
CA THR A 226 -13.90 -9.58 10.53
C THR A 226 -14.60 -9.07 9.26
N TYR A 227 -14.99 -10.01 8.40
CA TYR A 227 -15.81 -9.73 7.22
C TYR A 227 -17.10 -8.96 7.59
N ASP A 228 -17.72 -9.25 8.73
CA ASP A 228 -18.93 -8.57 9.23
C ASP A 228 -18.65 -7.31 10.05
N ARG A 229 -17.45 -6.71 9.88
CA ARG A 229 -17.03 -5.45 10.49
C ARG A 229 -17.03 -5.51 12.03
N GLN A 230 -16.83 -6.70 12.61
CA GLN A 230 -16.59 -6.86 14.03
C GLN A 230 -15.11 -6.70 14.34
N ALA A 231 -14.77 -5.88 15.32
CA ALA A 231 -13.39 -5.66 15.69
C ALA A 231 -12.76 -6.96 16.22
N LYS A 232 -11.59 -7.36 15.69
CA LYS A 232 -10.85 -8.53 16.21
C LYS A 232 -9.96 -8.18 17.39
N PHE A 233 -9.64 -6.90 17.53
CA PHE A 233 -8.81 -6.31 18.56
C PHE A 233 -9.49 -5.05 19.07
N ASP A 234 -9.10 -4.60 20.26
CA ASP A 234 -9.47 -3.26 20.73
C ASP A 234 -8.87 -2.18 19.79
N PRO A 235 -9.70 -1.36 19.11
CA PRO A 235 -9.23 -0.33 18.19
C PRO A 235 -8.29 0.70 18.84
N GLU A 236 -8.40 0.94 20.15
CA GLU A 236 -7.50 1.88 20.84
C GLU A 236 -6.06 1.34 20.90
N LYS A 237 -5.86 0.02 20.95
CA LYS A 237 -4.51 -0.57 20.90
C LYS A 237 -3.84 -0.33 19.54
N ILE A 238 -4.61 -0.47 18.45
CA ILE A 238 -4.13 -0.19 17.09
C ILE A 238 -3.87 1.31 16.91
N ARG A 239 -4.81 2.15 17.36
CA ARG A 239 -4.67 3.61 17.32
C ARG A 239 -3.44 4.08 18.08
N ALA A 240 -3.17 3.52 19.26
CA ALA A 240 -2.00 3.87 20.07
C ALA A 240 -0.68 3.56 19.36
N VAL A 241 -0.63 2.52 18.51
CA VAL A 241 0.55 2.24 17.68
C VAL A 241 0.69 3.28 16.58
N ASN A 242 -0.39 3.56 15.83
CA ASN A 242 -0.34 4.36 14.61
C ASN A 242 -0.30 5.87 14.85
N SER A 243 -0.62 6.33 16.06
CA SER A 243 -0.60 7.75 16.46
C SER A 243 0.70 8.19 17.13
N GLN A 244 1.69 7.30 17.22
CA GLN A 244 3.04 7.69 17.61
C GLN A 244 3.60 8.70 16.60
N ARG A 245 4.39 9.66 17.10
CA ARG A 245 5.08 10.63 16.25
C ARG A 245 6.05 9.90 15.31
N ALA A 246 6.01 10.24 14.02
CA ALA A 246 6.90 9.61 13.05
C ALA A 246 8.26 10.34 13.01
N ALA A 247 9.36 9.60 12.89
CA ALA A 247 10.70 10.18 12.89
C ALA A 247 10.94 11.17 11.74
N ILE A 248 10.27 10.97 10.60
CA ILE A 248 10.34 11.89 9.46
C ILE A 248 9.76 13.29 9.77
N GLU A 249 8.89 13.40 10.78
CA GLU A 249 8.30 14.68 11.21
C GLU A 249 9.25 15.51 12.08
N GLU A 250 10.24 14.87 12.72
CA GLU A 250 11.24 15.55 13.55
C GLU A 250 12.28 16.29 12.70
N ASN A 251 12.64 15.71 11.54
CA ASN A 251 13.64 16.28 10.63
C ASN A 251 13.19 17.61 10.00
N LYS A 252 11.87 17.88 9.93
CA LYS A 252 11.34 19.11 9.34
C LYS A 252 11.43 20.34 10.25
N GLU A 253 11.48 20.14 11.57
CA GLU A 253 11.67 21.26 12.52
C GLU A 253 13.09 21.83 12.46
N ALA A 254 14.08 21.03 12.03
CA ALA A 254 15.46 21.49 11.83
C ALA A 254 15.66 22.30 10.53
N GLU A 255 14.88 22.03 9.48
CA GLU A 255 14.99 22.71 8.18
C GLU A 255 14.10 23.96 8.05
N SER A 256 13.08 24.10 8.89
CA SER A 256 12.16 25.26 8.89
C SER A 256 12.62 26.43 9.77
N GLY A 257 13.86 26.39 10.27
CA GLY A 257 14.53 27.49 10.98
C GLY A 257 15.05 28.62 10.07
N LEU A 258 14.25 29.06 9.09
CA LEU A 258 14.48 30.25 8.26
C LEU A 258 13.33 31.25 8.43
#